data_AF-H6L7I4-F1
#
_entry.id   AF-H6L7I4-F1
#
_cell.length_a   1.000
_cell.length_b   1.000
_cell.length_c   1.000
_cell.angle_alpha   90.00
_cell.angle_beta   90.00
_cell.angle_gamma   90.00
#
_symmetry.space_group_name_H-M   'P 1'
#
loop_
_entity.id
_entity.type
_entity.pdbx_description
1 polymer ?
#
loop_
_entity_poly.entity_id
_entity_poly.type
_entity_poly.pdbx_seq_one_letter_code
_entity_poly.pdbx_strand_id
1 'polypeptide(L)'
;MKVYCLLVILICSVACQLEQKTDRSEGKENGLKKGYLERKEMKDSVCLSQTLSWDDYAMTVKTVHLFDSAVDKEPIFIPAIWSQKIEFRKGGKLLQTHWSPALSTERKLSRTKKVILENVIDEVGVLAGRYGHMFFLDGVSPCNSCTEMKLVFSLEGKLLFAAYGSRYEKHFRYGNWEKIIEEYGIGEENFIERMELKGVLEGPRY
;
A
#
# COMPACT_ATOMS: atom_id res chain seq x y z
N MET A 1 -20.90 16.44 1.99
CA MET A 1 -20.57 15.19 1.29
C MET A 1 -20.26 14.13 2.34
N LYS A 2 -20.67 12.88 2.15
CA LYS A 2 -20.47 11.81 3.16
C LYS A 2 -19.31 10.92 2.73
N VAL A 3 -18.33 10.77 3.60
CA VAL A 3 -17.29 9.76 3.42
C VAL A 3 -17.74 8.48 4.10
N TYR A 4 -17.47 7.35 3.46
CA TYR A 4 -17.71 6.03 4.01
C TYR A 4 -16.41 5.26 4.01
N CYS A 5 -16.03 4.82 5.20
CA CYS A 5 -14.93 3.88 5.40
C CYS A 5 -15.50 2.49 5.60
N LEU A 6 -15.00 1.52 4.84
CA LEU A 6 -15.34 0.12 5.00
C LEU A 6 -14.06 -0.70 5.09
N LEU A 7 -13.80 -1.25 6.27
CA LEU A 7 -12.79 -2.29 6.47
C LEU A 7 -13.42 -3.64 6.14
N VAL A 8 -12.88 -4.33 5.13
CA VAL A 8 -13.30 -5.70 4.79
C VAL A 8 -12.14 -6.64 5.07
N ILE A 9 -12.26 -7.40 6.15
CA ILE A 9 -11.32 -8.48 6.47
C ILE A 9 -11.78 -9.73 5.74
N LEU A 10 -11.13 -10.06 4.63
CA LEU A 10 -11.34 -11.31 3.90
C LEU A 10 -10.27 -12.33 4.31
N ILE A 11 -10.59 -13.19 5.26
CA ILE A 11 -9.75 -14.35 5.59
C ILE A 11 -9.96 -15.38 4.49
N CYS A 12 -9.14 -15.31 3.43
CA CYS A 12 -9.26 -16.17 2.27
C CYS A 12 -7.94 -16.86 1.96
N SER A 13 -7.78 -18.09 2.46
CA SER A 13 -6.70 -19.00 2.05
C SER A 13 -6.79 -19.44 0.58
N VAL A 14 -7.92 -19.20 -0.09
CA VAL A 14 -8.18 -19.61 -1.48
C VAL A 14 -8.27 -18.43 -2.46
N ALA A 15 -8.78 -17.26 -2.06
CA ALA A 15 -8.96 -16.12 -3.00
C ALA A 15 -7.64 -15.50 -3.46
N CYS A 16 -6.60 -15.54 -2.62
CA CYS A 16 -5.26 -15.06 -3.02
C CYS A 16 -4.63 -15.92 -4.13
N GLN A 17 -5.13 -17.15 -4.36
CA GLN A 17 -4.70 -18.01 -5.48
C GLN A 17 -5.30 -17.61 -6.84
N LEU A 18 -6.47 -16.97 -6.85
CA LEU A 18 -7.17 -16.65 -8.10
C LEU A 18 -6.62 -15.39 -8.77
N GLU A 19 -6.19 -14.38 -8.01
CA GLU A 19 -5.63 -13.14 -8.59
C GLU A 19 -4.22 -13.35 -9.20
N GLN A 20 -3.43 -14.29 -8.69
CA GLN A 20 -2.07 -14.57 -9.22
C GLN A 20 -2.04 -15.47 -10.46
N LYS A 21 -3.10 -16.25 -10.74
CA LYS A 21 -3.14 -17.10 -11.93
C LYS A 21 -3.33 -16.33 -13.24
N THR A 22 -3.76 -15.07 -13.16
CA THR A 22 -4.09 -14.24 -14.34
C THR A 22 -2.99 -13.29 -14.80
N ASP A 23 -1.86 -13.17 -14.09
CA ASP A 23 -0.77 -12.28 -14.48
C ASP A 23 0.55 -13.04 -14.65
N ARG A 24 0.57 -13.95 -15.64
CA ARG A 24 1.78 -14.64 -16.14
C ARG A 24 2.67 -13.75 -17.02
N SER A 25 2.47 -12.44 -16.99
CA SER A 25 3.36 -11.51 -17.68
C SER A 25 4.56 -11.20 -16.79
N GLU A 26 5.74 -11.64 -17.22
CA GLU A 26 7.03 -11.16 -16.71
C GLU A 26 7.20 -9.68 -17.10
N GLY A 27 6.38 -8.81 -16.51
CA GLY A 27 6.52 -7.36 -16.64
C GLY A 27 7.60 -6.87 -15.69
N LYS A 28 8.79 -6.53 -16.24
CA LYS A 28 9.73 -5.62 -15.57
C LYS A 28 9.16 -4.20 -15.65
N GLU A 29 8.34 -3.79 -14.70
CA GLU A 29 8.18 -2.37 -14.40
C GLU A 29 9.04 -2.04 -13.17
N ASN A 30 9.95 -1.08 -13.34
CA ASN A 30 10.74 -0.42 -12.29
C ASN A 30 11.79 -1.23 -11.53
N GLY A 31 12.33 -2.31 -12.09
CA GLY A 31 13.50 -3.00 -11.51
C GLY A 31 13.25 -3.78 -10.22
N LEU A 32 12.00 -3.81 -9.75
CA LEU A 32 11.57 -4.64 -8.63
C LEU A 32 11.29 -6.07 -9.14
N LYS A 33 11.99 -7.07 -8.60
CA LYS A 33 11.70 -8.48 -8.88
C LYS A 33 10.32 -8.81 -8.30
N LYS A 34 9.33 -9.12 -9.15
CA LYS A 34 8.12 -9.85 -8.74
C LYS A 34 8.57 -11.20 -8.16
N GLY A 35 8.64 -11.32 -6.84
CA GLY A 35 8.76 -12.62 -6.19
C GLY A 35 7.49 -13.43 -6.44
N TYR A 36 7.60 -14.74 -6.60
CA TYR A 36 6.46 -15.64 -6.65
C TYR A 36 6.31 -16.31 -5.27
N LEU A 37 5.10 -16.40 -4.72
CA LEU A 37 4.84 -17.20 -3.53
C LEU A 37 4.59 -18.65 -3.93
N GLU A 38 5.25 -19.59 -3.27
CA GLU A 38 4.94 -21.00 -3.46
C GLU A 38 3.57 -21.35 -2.84
N ARG A 39 2.88 -22.37 -3.37
CA ARG A 39 1.52 -22.76 -2.88
C ARG A 39 1.44 -23.04 -1.38
N LYS A 40 2.53 -23.51 -0.77
CA LYS A 40 2.59 -23.79 0.66
C LYS A 40 2.57 -22.50 1.49
N GLU A 41 3.12 -21.43 0.93
CA GLU A 41 3.29 -20.12 1.56
C GLU A 41 2.01 -19.29 1.47
N MET A 42 1.19 -19.51 0.44
CA MET A 42 -0.17 -18.97 0.35
C MET A 42 -1.12 -19.50 1.43
N LYS A 43 -0.84 -20.67 2.01
CA LYS A 43 -1.66 -21.19 3.13
C LYS A 43 -1.41 -20.41 4.42
N ASP A 44 -0.23 -19.81 4.52
CA ASP A 44 0.23 -19.07 5.69
C ASP A 44 0.17 -17.55 5.41
N SER A 45 -0.75 -17.12 4.54
CA SER A 45 -0.96 -15.70 4.24
C SER A 45 -2.41 -15.26 4.40
N VAL A 46 -2.61 -13.99 4.76
CA VAL A 46 -3.93 -13.35 4.79
C VAL A 46 -3.89 -12.12 3.89
N CYS A 47 -4.95 -11.97 3.10
CA CYS A 47 -5.10 -10.89 2.14
C CYS A 47 -6.16 -9.94 2.69
N LEU A 48 -5.71 -8.80 3.20
CA LEU A 48 -6.54 -7.78 3.83
C LEU A 48 -6.83 -6.67 2.83
N SER A 49 -7.99 -6.03 2.94
CA SER A 49 -8.37 -4.94 2.03
C SER A 49 -9.01 -3.80 2.82
N GLN A 50 -8.54 -2.59 2.54
CA GLN A 50 -9.12 -1.36 3.08
C GLN A 50 -9.48 -0.43 1.94
N THR A 51 -10.71 0.07 1.98
CA THR A 51 -11.25 0.94 0.95
C THR A 51 -11.61 2.30 1.53
N LEU A 52 -11.03 3.34 0.96
CA LEU A 52 -11.40 4.73 1.16
C LEU A 52 -12.27 5.18 -0.02
N SER A 53 -13.50 5.62 0.26
CA SER A 53 -14.44 6.08 -0.78
C SER A 53 -14.65 7.58 -0.71
N TRP A 54 -14.64 8.25 -1.86
CA TRP A 54 -14.87 9.69 -1.97
C TRP A 54 -15.77 9.97 -3.17
N ASP A 55 -16.97 10.47 -2.92
CA ASP A 55 -18.03 10.62 -3.93
C ASP A 55 -18.30 9.29 -4.66
N ASP A 56 -18.20 9.24 -5.98
CA ASP A 56 -18.33 8.00 -6.75
C ASP A 56 -17.01 7.25 -6.96
N TYR A 57 -15.90 7.77 -6.41
CA TYR A 57 -14.57 7.18 -6.49
C TYR A 57 -14.24 6.34 -5.25
N ALA A 58 -13.40 5.33 -5.43
CA ALA A 58 -12.86 4.53 -4.34
C ALA A 58 -11.42 4.13 -4.60
N MET A 59 -10.58 4.23 -3.57
CA MET A 59 -9.24 3.68 -3.53
C MET A 59 -9.20 2.51 -2.55
N THR A 60 -8.72 1.36 -3.01
CA THR A 60 -8.56 0.16 -2.17
C THR A 60 -7.11 -0.24 -2.09
N VAL A 61 -6.58 -0.37 -0.87
CA VAL A 61 -5.27 -0.98 -0.62
C VAL A 61 -5.49 -2.43 -0.23
N LYS A 62 -4.97 -3.34 -1.04
CA LYS A 62 -4.93 -4.78 -0.78
C LYS A 62 -3.54 -5.14 -0.26
N THR A 63 -3.47 -5.73 0.93
CA THR A 63 -2.21 -6.08 1.59
C THR A 63 -2.14 -7.59 1.79
N VAL A 64 -1.02 -8.20 1.40
CA VAL A 64 -0.76 -9.62 1.66
C VAL A 64 0.22 -9.76 2.82
N HIS A 65 -0.28 -10.27 3.94
CA HIS A 65 0.48 -10.60 5.14
C HIS A 65 0.98 -12.03 5.07
N LEU A 66 2.24 -12.25 5.46
CA LEU A 66 2.79 -13.58 5.73
C LEU A 66 2.76 -13.83 7.25
N PHE A 67 2.25 -14.97 7.68
CA PHE A 67 2.36 -15.43 9.06
C PHE A 67 3.57 -16.35 9.19
N ASP A 68 4.46 -16.01 10.12
CA ASP A 68 5.58 -16.87 10.44
C ASP A 68 5.98 -16.72 11.91
N SER A 69 6.06 -17.86 12.59
CA SER A 69 6.37 -17.96 14.03
C SER A 69 7.72 -17.36 14.47
N ALA A 70 8.64 -17.03 13.55
CA ALA A 70 9.87 -16.31 13.86
C ALA A 70 9.66 -14.79 13.89
N VAL A 71 8.68 -14.25 13.16
CA VAL A 71 8.34 -12.82 13.13
C VAL A 71 7.44 -12.47 14.32
N ASP A 72 6.53 -13.36 14.69
CA ASP A 72 5.58 -13.17 15.80
C ASP A 72 6.25 -13.14 17.20
N LYS A 73 7.55 -13.46 17.28
CA LYS A 73 8.33 -13.49 18.52
C LYS A 73 9.21 -12.25 18.73
N GLU A 74 9.34 -11.37 17.73
CA GLU A 74 10.11 -10.13 17.89
C GLU A 74 9.26 -9.08 18.64
N PRO A 75 9.81 -8.42 19.67
CA PRO A 75 9.08 -7.45 20.50
C PRO A 75 8.75 -6.14 19.77
N ILE A 76 9.29 -5.93 18.56
CA ILE A 76 9.01 -4.79 17.70
C ILE A 76 8.17 -5.33 16.55
N PHE A 77 6.87 -5.04 16.60
CA PHE A 77 5.86 -5.51 15.68
C PHE A 77 6.15 -5.01 14.25
N ILE A 78 6.71 -5.86 13.40
CA ILE A 78 6.93 -5.58 11.99
C ILE A 78 6.13 -6.62 11.21
N PRO A 79 4.94 -6.29 10.69
CA PRO A 79 4.19 -7.25 9.91
C PRO A 79 4.99 -7.65 8.68
N ALA A 80 5.15 -8.95 8.46
CA ALA A 80 5.82 -9.49 7.28
C ALA A 80 4.93 -9.30 6.05
N ILE A 81 4.86 -8.07 5.56
CA ILE A 81 4.06 -7.71 4.39
C ILE A 81 4.85 -8.06 3.15
N TRP A 82 4.28 -8.94 2.35
CA TRP A 82 4.90 -9.39 1.10
C TRP A 82 4.58 -8.44 -0.06
N SER A 83 3.35 -7.96 -0.14
CA SER A 83 2.95 -7.03 -1.19
C SER A 83 1.77 -6.15 -0.79
N GLN A 84 1.71 -4.98 -1.42
CA GLN A 84 0.57 -4.07 -1.39
C GLN A 84 0.20 -3.66 -2.81
N LYS A 85 -1.10 -3.75 -3.12
CA LYS A 85 -1.68 -3.36 -4.40
C LYS A 85 -2.76 -2.31 -4.16
N ILE A 86 -2.72 -1.24 -4.93
CA ILE A 86 -3.67 -0.13 -4.88
C ILE A 86 -4.61 -0.27 -6.08
N GLU A 87 -5.92 -0.26 -5.85
CA GLU A 87 -6.95 -0.28 -6.90
C GLU A 87 -7.80 0.99 -6.84
N PHE A 88 -7.97 1.66 -7.98
CA PHE A 88 -8.82 2.84 -8.13
C PHE A 88 -10.08 2.47 -8.89
N ARG A 89 -11.24 2.88 -8.37
CA ARG A 89 -12.56 2.59 -8.95
C ARG A 89 -13.42 3.84 -9.03
N LYS A 90 -14.35 3.85 -9.99
CA LYS A 90 -15.44 4.83 -10.10
C LYS A 90 -16.76 4.12 -10.38
N GLY A 91 -17.78 4.36 -9.55
CA GLY A 91 -19.08 3.65 -9.65
C GLY A 91 -18.91 2.13 -9.62
N GLY A 92 -17.95 1.62 -8.84
CA GLY A 92 -17.61 0.19 -8.76
C GLY A 92 -16.72 -0.37 -9.89
N LYS A 93 -16.55 0.36 -11.01
CA LYS A 93 -15.71 -0.05 -12.13
C LYS A 93 -14.23 0.22 -11.85
N LEU A 94 -13.37 -0.77 -12.06
CA LEU A 94 -11.92 -0.61 -11.97
C LEU A 94 -11.40 0.35 -13.04
N LEU A 95 -10.68 1.38 -12.62
CA LEU A 95 -10.02 2.36 -13.48
C LEU A 95 -8.54 2.00 -13.67
N GLN A 96 -7.83 1.83 -12.55
CA GLN A 96 -6.38 1.63 -12.57
C GLN A 96 -5.91 0.81 -11.37
N THR A 97 -4.76 0.17 -11.52
CA THR A 97 -4.08 -0.56 -10.44
C THR A 97 -2.62 -0.19 -10.38
N HIS A 98 -2.08 -0.09 -9.17
CA HIS A 98 -0.66 0.16 -8.93
C HIS A 98 -0.13 -0.84 -7.90
N TRP A 99 1.11 -1.28 -8.08
CA TRP A 99 1.83 -1.96 -7.02
C TRP A 99 2.55 -0.92 -6.17
N SER A 100 2.60 -1.15 -4.85
CA SER A 100 3.38 -0.29 -3.97
C SER A 100 4.84 -0.26 -4.46
N PRO A 101 5.43 0.94 -4.69
CA PRO A 101 6.80 1.07 -5.16
C PRO A 101 7.83 0.89 -4.04
N ALA A 102 7.41 0.46 -2.84
CA ALA A 102 8.28 0.31 -1.69
C ALA A 102 9.47 -0.62 -1.97
N LEU A 103 10.64 -0.30 -1.39
CA LEU A 103 11.76 -1.23 -1.40
C LEU A 103 11.41 -2.49 -0.63
N SER A 104 12.17 -3.52 -0.93
CA SER A 104 12.02 -4.82 -0.31
C SER A 104 13.34 -5.25 0.32
N THR A 105 13.27 -5.85 1.49
CA THR A 105 14.41 -6.39 2.21
C THR A 105 14.26 -7.89 2.40
N GLU A 106 15.37 -8.62 2.35
CA GLU A 106 15.37 -10.05 2.69
C GLU A 106 15.37 -10.23 4.20
N ARG A 107 14.33 -10.87 4.73
CA ARG A 107 14.27 -11.34 6.12
C ARG A 107 14.27 -12.85 6.21
N LYS A 108 14.93 -13.35 7.25
CA LYS A 108 14.91 -14.78 7.58
C LYS A 108 13.66 -15.07 8.41
N LEU A 109 12.71 -15.76 7.82
CA LEU A 109 11.55 -16.35 8.47
C LEU A 109 11.92 -17.72 9.08
N SER A 110 11.06 -18.29 9.92
CA SER A 110 11.29 -19.54 10.68
C SER A 110 11.69 -20.71 9.79
N ARG A 111 11.18 -20.73 8.55
CA ARG A 111 11.39 -21.84 7.60
C ARG A 111 12.12 -21.43 6.32
N THR A 112 12.23 -20.14 6.02
CA THR A 112 12.72 -19.63 4.72
C THR A 112 13.36 -18.25 4.85
N LYS A 113 14.23 -17.85 3.91
CA LYS A 113 14.54 -16.43 3.69
C LYS A 113 13.55 -15.86 2.67
N LYS A 114 12.95 -14.71 2.95
CA LYS A 114 11.96 -14.08 2.07
C LYS A 114 12.18 -12.58 1.95
N VAL A 115 11.89 -12.09 0.76
CA VAL A 115 11.83 -10.68 0.44
C VAL A 115 10.48 -10.14 0.93
N ILE A 116 10.51 -9.23 1.89
CA ILE A 116 9.33 -8.50 2.41
C ILE A 116 9.48 -7.02 2.12
N LEU A 117 8.38 -6.26 2.16
CA LEU A 117 8.45 -4.81 2.01
C LEU A 117 9.17 -4.18 3.21
N GLU A 118 10.09 -3.27 2.94
CA GLU A 118 10.79 -2.48 3.95
C GLU A 118 9.94 -1.30 4.44
N ASN A 119 9.11 -0.75 3.54
CA ASN A 119 8.10 0.26 3.84
C ASN A 119 6.73 -0.25 3.43
N VAL A 120 5.75 0.01 4.28
CA VAL A 120 4.38 -0.43 4.05
C VAL A 120 3.50 0.80 4.11
N ILE A 121 2.55 0.88 3.18
CA ILE A 121 1.48 1.86 3.24
C ILE A 121 0.76 1.62 4.56
N ASP A 122 0.71 2.64 5.40
CA ASP A 122 0.12 2.61 6.74
C ASP A 122 -0.89 3.73 6.96
N GLU A 123 -0.95 4.72 6.08
CA GLU A 123 -1.98 5.76 6.07
C GLU A 123 -2.49 5.97 4.65
N VAL A 124 -3.79 6.21 4.53
CA VAL A 124 -4.41 6.70 3.30
C VAL A 124 -5.33 7.86 3.61
N GLY A 125 -5.52 8.76 2.67
CA GLY A 125 -6.36 9.93 2.87
C GLY A 125 -6.85 10.56 1.58
N VAL A 126 -7.67 11.59 1.75
CA VAL A 126 -8.11 12.48 0.66
C VAL A 126 -7.61 13.89 0.94
N LEU A 127 -6.88 14.45 -0.02
CA LEU A 127 -6.49 15.85 -0.04
C LEU A 127 -7.58 16.67 -0.74
N ALA A 128 -8.09 17.69 -0.05
CA ALA A 128 -8.88 18.75 -0.65
C ALA A 128 -7.95 19.68 -1.42
N GLY A 129 -8.34 20.02 -2.62
CA GLY A 129 -7.76 21.14 -3.34
C GLY A 129 -8.86 22.09 -3.75
N ARG A 130 -8.54 23.38 -3.87
CA ARG A 130 -9.47 24.38 -4.42
C ARG A 130 -9.99 23.99 -5.80
N TYR A 131 -9.18 23.27 -6.59
CA TYR A 131 -9.47 22.92 -7.98
C TYR A 131 -9.71 21.42 -8.21
N GLY A 132 -9.66 20.60 -7.16
CA GLY A 132 -9.88 19.16 -7.27
C GLY A 132 -9.44 18.40 -6.03
N HIS A 133 -9.83 17.13 -5.94
CA HIS A 133 -9.45 16.24 -4.84
C HIS A 133 -8.44 15.19 -5.33
N MET A 134 -7.66 14.67 -4.39
CA MET A 134 -6.66 13.63 -4.69
C MET A 134 -6.61 12.59 -3.57
N PHE A 135 -6.22 11.38 -3.93
CA PHE A 135 -5.86 10.37 -2.93
C PHE A 135 -4.41 10.57 -2.50
N PHE A 136 -4.18 10.46 -1.21
CA PHE A 136 -2.88 10.49 -0.58
C PHE A 136 -2.64 9.16 0.13
N LEU A 137 -1.41 8.66 0.06
CA LEU A 137 -0.98 7.51 0.83
C LEU A 137 0.37 7.84 1.47
N ASP A 138 0.49 7.52 2.75
CA ASP A 138 1.77 7.53 3.47
C ASP A 138 2.17 6.09 3.79
N GLY A 139 3.46 5.89 3.95
CA GLY A 139 4.03 4.62 4.34
C GLY A 139 5.17 4.80 5.31
N VAL A 140 5.15 3.97 6.34
CA VAL A 140 6.14 3.96 7.42
C VAL A 140 7.04 2.73 7.30
N SER A 141 8.31 2.95 7.61
CA SER A 141 9.26 1.88 7.86
C SER A 141 9.14 1.40 9.30
N PRO A 142 9.06 0.09 9.54
CA PRO A 142 9.21 -0.47 10.87
C PRO A 142 10.67 -0.34 11.36
N CYS A 143 10.94 0.76 12.08
CA CYS A 143 12.13 1.08 12.87
C CYS A 143 13.49 0.54 12.37
N ASN A 144 14.18 1.32 11.52
CA ASN A 144 15.64 1.58 11.55
C ASN A 144 16.14 2.38 10.33
N SER A 145 15.38 2.43 9.22
CA SER A 145 15.83 3.16 8.02
C SER A 145 15.32 4.60 7.92
N CYS A 146 14.39 5.04 8.78
CA CYS A 146 13.74 6.37 8.68
C CYS A 146 13.15 6.65 7.28
N THR A 147 12.80 5.59 6.55
CA THR A 147 12.35 5.69 5.17
C THR A 147 10.88 6.07 5.15
N GLU A 148 10.59 7.21 4.55
CA GLU A 148 9.24 7.74 4.35
C GLU A 148 8.80 7.41 2.91
N MET A 149 7.53 7.05 2.75
CA MET A 149 6.92 6.84 1.43
C MET A 149 5.67 7.71 1.30
N LYS A 150 5.68 8.66 0.38
CA LYS A 150 4.52 9.51 0.09
C LYS A 150 4.08 9.31 -1.34
N LEU A 151 2.82 8.94 -1.54
CA LEU A 151 2.22 8.75 -2.85
C LEU A 151 0.98 9.61 -2.99
N VAL A 152 0.83 10.26 -4.14
CA VAL A 152 -0.34 11.10 -4.45
C VAL A 152 -0.87 10.69 -5.82
N PHE A 153 -2.17 10.43 -5.86
CA PHE A 153 -2.87 10.02 -7.06
C PHE A 153 -4.06 10.94 -7.33
N SER A 154 -4.39 11.14 -8.61
CA SER A 154 -5.71 11.67 -8.97
C SER A 154 -6.81 10.69 -8.54
N LEU A 155 -8.08 11.12 -8.51
CA LEU A 155 -9.20 10.24 -8.20
C LEU A 155 -9.32 9.07 -9.20
N GLU A 156 -8.89 9.25 -10.44
CA GLU A 156 -8.84 8.22 -11.49
C GLU A 156 -7.67 7.24 -11.33
N GLY A 157 -6.76 7.49 -10.38
CA GLY A 157 -5.61 6.63 -10.12
C GLY A 157 -4.36 7.00 -10.91
N LYS A 158 -4.28 8.17 -11.55
CA LYS A 158 -3.02 8.63 -12.16
C LYS A 158 -2.03 8.99 -11.06
N LEU A 159 -0.83 8.40 -11.07
CA LEU A 159 0.24 8.79 -10.16
C LEU A 159 0.69 10.22 -10.48
N LEU A 160 0.59 11.12 -9.52
CA LEU A 160 0.97 12.54 -9.65
C LEU A 160 2.29 12.80 -8.95
N PHE A 161 2.49 12.18 -7.79
CA PHE A 161 3.71 12.28 -7.00
C PHE A 161 4.04 10.97 -6.32
N ALA A 162 5.32 10.64 -6.31
CA ALA A 162 5.85 9.62 -5.41
C ALA A 162 7.18 10.11 -4.85
N ALA A 163 7.35 10.02 -3.55
CA ALA A 163 8.64 10.19 -2.89
C ALA A 163 8.90 8.97 -2.03
N TYR A 164 10.10 8.45 -2.14
CA TYR A 164 10.58 7.35 -1.33
C TYR A 164 12.03 7.64 -0.94
N GLY A 165 12.31 7.66 0.35
CA GLY A 165 13.65 8.02 0.83
C GLY A 165 13.71 8.02 2.34
N SER A 166 14.92 7.86 2.88
CA SER A 166 15.16 8.10 4.29
C SER A 166 15.42 9.57 4.57
N ARG A 167 15.36 9.94 5.85
CA ARG A 167 15.86 11.24 6.32
C ARG A 167 17.32 11.51 5.92
N TYR A 168 18.09 10.48 5.58
CA TYR A 168 19.52 10.56 5.27
C TYR A 168 19.84 10.37 3.78
N GLU A 169 19.00 9.67 3.01
CA GLU A 169 19.21 9.37 1.60
C GLU A 169 17.90 9.44 0.80
N LYS A 170 17.88 10.24 -0.27
CA LYS A 170 16.78 10.28 -1.23
C LYS A 170 16.95 9.14 -2.24
N HIS A 171 16.10 8.12 -2.16
CA HIS A 171 16.21 6.95 -3.02
C HIS A 171 15.39 7.07 -4.31
N PHE A 172 14.23 7.73 -4.29
CA PHE A 172 13.38 7.91 -5.46
C PHE A 172 12.42 9.10 -5.32
N ARG A 173 12.24 9.86 -6.40
CA ARG A 173 11.24 10.93 -6.49
C ARG A 173 10.66 10.99 -7.90
N TYR A 174 9.34 11.03 -7.99
CA TYR A 174 8.56 11.23 -9.20
C TYR A 174 7.58 12.39 -9.00
N GLY A 175 7.42 13.23 -10.01
CA GLY A 175 6.53 14.39 -9.97
C GLY A 175 7.11 15.58 -9.20
N ASN A 176 6.36 16.68 -9.22
CA ASN A 176 6.71 17.93 -8.53
C ASN A 176 5.60 18.29 -7.54
N TRP A 177 5.93 18.28 -6.25
CA TRP A 177 4.98 18.57 -5.17
C TRP A 177 4.51 20.01 -5.17
N GLU A 178 5.40 20.99 -5.38
CA GLU A 178 5.03 22.40 -5.45
C GLU A 178 4.05 22.65 -6.60
N LYS A 179 4.28 22.02 -7.75
CA LYS A 179 3.38 22.11 -8.90
C LYS A 179 2.01 21.50 -8.62
N ILE A 180 1.95 20.40 -7.87
CA ILE A 180 0.68 19.77 -7.47
C ILE A 180 -0.10 20.67 -6.52
N ILE A 181 0.58 21.29 -5.56
CA ILE A 181 -0.02 22.30 -4.68
C ILE A 181 -0.63 23.43 -5.50
N GLU A 182 0.08 23.94 -6.50
CA GLU A 182 -0.41 25.01 -7.38
C GLU A 182 -1.60 24.56 -8.24
N GLU A 183 -1.46 23.42 -8.94
CA GLU A 183 -2.46 22.90 -9.89
C GLU A 183 -3.77 22.52 -9.19
N TYR A 184 -3.71 21.94 -8.00
CA TYR A 184 -4.89 21.49 -7.26
C TYR A 184 -5.32 22.50 -6.19
N GLY A 185 -4.50 23.49 -5.86
CA GLY A 185 -4.77 24.47 -4.82
C GLY A 185 -4.82 23.86 -3.42
N ILE A 186 -3.76 23.11 -3.04
CA ILE A 186 -3.67 22.44 -1.73
C ILE A 186 -2.95 23.34 -0.70
N GLY A 187 -3.58 23.61 0.44
CA GLY A 187 -2.99 24.24 1.63
C GLY A 187 -2.53 23.22 2.70
N GLU A 188 -1.84 23.67 3.74
CA GLU A 188 -1.26 22.81 4.79
C GLU A 188 -2.34 22.07 5.62
N GLU A 189 -3.54 22.66 5.78
CA GLU A 189 -4.69 22.09 6.47
C GLU A 189 -5.65 21.22 5.61
N ASN A 190 -5.27 20.86 4.39
CA ASN A 190 -6.22 20.33 3.40
C ASN A 190 -6.54 18.83 3.46
N PHE A 191 -6.17 18.14 4.53
CA PHE A 191 -6.63 16.78 4.70
C PHE A 191 -8.11 16.78 5.07
N ILE A 192 -8.95 16.25 4.18
CA ILE A 192 -10.38 16.06 4.49
C ILE A 192 -10.54 14.83 5.38
N GLU A 193 -9.78 13.78 5.05
CA GLU A 193 -9.81 12.53 5.79
C GLU A 193 -8.46 11.86 5.74
N ARG A 194 -8.10 11.23 6.86
CA ARG A 194 -6.98 10.32 6.99
C ARG A 194 -7.46 9.08 7.70
N MET A 195 -6.98 7.94 7.24
CA MET A 195 -7.27 6.64 7.80
C MET A 195 -5.96 5.89 7.96
N GLU A 196 -5.65 5.57 9.20
CA GLU A 196 -4.56 4.65 9.52
C GLU A 196 -4.98 3.21 9.15
N LEU A 197 -4.07 2.48 8.53
CA LEU A 197 -4.22 1.07 8.16
C LEU A 197 -3.83 0.14 9.33
N LYS A 198 -3.85 0.60 10.59
CA LYS A 198 -3.40 -0.17 11.77
C LYS A 198 -4.02 -1.55 11.85
N GLY A 199 -5.33 -1.68 11.64
CA GLY A 199 -6.01 -2.99 11.65
C GLY A 199 -5.59 -3.94 10.51
N VAL A 200 -5.08 -3.40 9.40
CA VAL A 200 -4.48 -4.21 8.33
C VAL A 200 -3.07 -4.60 8.71
N LEU A 201 -2.27 -3.63 9.17
CA LEU A 201 -0.88 -3.87 9.55
C LEU A 201 -0.76 -4.82 10.73
N GLU A 202 -1.66 -4.75 11.70
CA GLU A 202 -1.63 -5.61 12.90
C GLU A 202 -2.00 -7.07 12.62
N GLY A 203 -2.65 -7.35 11.50
CA GLY A 203 -3.17 -8.68 11.19
C GLY A 203 -4.26 -9.17 12.17
N PRO A 204 -4.87 -10.34 11.92
CA PRO A 204 -5.75 -11.00 12.87
C PRO A 204 -4.94 -11.45 14.10
N ARG A 205 -5.34 -10.97 15.28
CA ARG A 205 -4.84 -11.48 16.56
C ARG A 205 -5.56 -12.80 16.86
N TYR A 206 -4.83 -13.90 16.91
CA TYR A 206 -5.33 -15.21 17.34
C TYR A 206 -5.22 -15.39 18.85
#